data_AF-A0A519RWM4-F1
#
_entry.id   AF-A0A519RWM4-F1
#
_cell.length_a   1.000
_cell.length_b   1.000
_cell.length_c   1.000
_cell.angle_alpha   90.00
_cell.angle_beta   90.00
_cell.angle_gamma   90.00
#
_symmetry.space_group_name_H-M   'P 1'
#
loop_
_entity.id
_entity.type
_entity.pdbx_description
1 polymer ?
#
loop_
_entity_poly.entity_id
_entity_poly.type
_entity_poly.pdbx_seq_one_letter_code
_entity_poly.pdbx_strand_id
1 'polypeptide(L)'
;MIKFIQFLLSIKPISRKWELCPLLLLMINFSAFAQKEPFSTIEKRISADLQTGVNDAFLAKRIIRDLAKLKADGSWTDINYADVQYDPLKRIKEMATAYIRPSNKLYGNQEIYVAIT
;
A
#
# COMPACT_ATOMS: atom_id res chain seq x y z
N MET A 1 -18.48 -15.24 -44.96
CA MET A 1 -17.95 -14.13 -44.13
C MET A 1 -18.49 -12.76 -44.53
N ILE A 2 -18.67 -12.45 -45.83
CA ILE A 2 -19.16 -11.14 -46.32
C ILE A 2 -20.67 -10.89 -46.00
N LYS A 3 -21.50 -11.94 -45.95
CA LYS A 3 -22.95 -11.81 -45.70
C LYS A 3 -23.32 -11.37 -44.27
N PHE A 4 -22.44 -11.57 -43.29
CA PHE A 4 -22.70 -11.19 -41.90
C PHE A 4 -22.54 -9.67 -41.68
N ILE A 5 -21.62 -9.06 -42.43
CA ILE A 5 -21.37 -7.61 -42.41
C ILE A 5 -22.53 -6.85 -43.07
N GLN A 6 -23.14 -7.44 -44.11
CA GLN A 6 -24.25 -6.83 -44.84
C GLN A 6 -25.55 -6.82 -44.02
N PHE A 7 -25.71 -7.76 -43.08
CA PHE A 7 -26.83 -7.78 -42.13
C PHE A 7 -26.73 -6.65 -41.09
N LEU A 8 -25.51 -6.34 -40.63
CA LEU A 8 -25.26 -5.25 -39.67
C LEU A 8 -25.52 -3.85 -40.28
N LEU A 9 -25.47 -3.71 -41.61
CA LEU A 9 -25.70 -2.45 -42.31
C LEU A 9 -27.16 -2.23 -42.76
N SER A 10 -28.06 -3.19 -42.51
CA SER A 10 -29.47 -3.15 -42.97
C SER A 10 -30.47 -2.79 -41.86
N ILE A 11 -30.01 -2.20 -40.76
CA ILE A 11 -30.87 -1.79 -39.65
C ILE A 11 -31.29 -0.33 -39.87
N LYS A 12 -32.57 -0.12 -40.19
CA LYS A 12 -33.17 1.22 -40.28
C LYS A 12 -33.06 1.95 -38.94
N PRO A 13 -32.84 3.28 -38.93
CA PRO A 13 -32.58 4.03 -37.70
C PRO A 13 -33.90 4.25 -36.95
N ILE A 14 -34.23 3.32 -36.05
CA ILE A 14 -35.29 3.49 -35.05
C ILE A 14 -34.61 4.00 -33.78
N SER A 15 -34.86 5.27 -33.48
CA SER A 15 -34.52 5.97 -32.22
C SER A 15 -33.15 5.63 -31.61
N ARG A 16 -32.12 6.24 -32.21
CA ARG A 16 -30.68 6.18 -31.90
C ARG A 16 -30.24 6.72 -30.51
N LYS A 17 -31.07 6.62 -29.45
CA LYS A 17 -30.76 7.17 -28.11
C LYS A 17 -30.24 6.14 -27.12
N TRP A 18 -30.49 4.84 -27.34
CA TRP A 18 -30.21 3.79 -26.34
C TRP A 18 -28.85 3.11 -26.49
N GLU A 19 -28.15 3.30 -27.60
CA GLU A 19 -26.80 2.75 -27.82
C GLU A 19 -25.68 3.56 -27.13
N LEU A 20 -25.98 4.76 -26.63
CA LEU A 20 -25.02 5.61 -25.93
C LEU A 20 -24.78 5.16 -24.48
N CYS A 21 -25.75 4.49 -23.85
CA CYS A 21 -25.65 4.00 -22.48
C CYS A 21 -24.55 2.95 -22.27
N PRO A 22 -24.42 1.88 -23.09
CA PRO A 22 -23.36 0.89 -22.91
C PRO A 22 -21.97 1.49 -23.16
N LEU A 23 -21.85 2.42 -24.11
CA LEU A 23 -20.59 3.11 -24.39
C LEU A 23 -20.16 4.00 -23.20
N LEU A 24 -21.12 4.74 -22.63
CA LEU A 24 -20.90 5.56 -21.43
C LEU A 24 -20.54 4.71 -20.21
N LEU A 25 -21.24 3.60 -19.99
CA LEU A 25 -20.93 2.62 -18.94
C LEU A 25 -19.52 2.03 -19.11
N LEU A 26 -19.10 1.73 -20.34
CA LEU A 26 -17.73 1.28 -20.61
C LEU A 26 -16.72 2.34 -20.17
N MET A 27 -16.91 3.61 -20.57
CA MET A 27 -15.98 4.70 -20.25
C MET A 27 -15.90 5.00 -18.74
N ILE A 28 -17.00 4.86 -17.99
CA ILE A 28 -17.02 5.05 -16.54
C ILE A 28 -16.17 3.98 -15.83
N ASN A 29 -16.22 2.73 -16.30
CA ASN A 29 -15.42 1.64 -15.73
C ASN A 29 -13.91 1.86 -15.95
N PHE A 30 -13.46 2.34 -17.12
CA PHE A 30 -12.05 2.65 -17.37
C PHE A 30 -11.53 3.82 -16.52
N SER A 31 -12.38 4.81 -16.25
CA SER A 31 -12.02 6.01 -15.48
C SER A 31 -11.70 5.70 -14.01
N ALA A 32 -12.41 4.72 -13.41
CA ALA A 32 -12.20 4.30 -12.02
C ALA A 32 -10.88 3.54 -11.81
N PHE A 33 -10.40 2.78 -12.80
CA PHE A 33 -9.11 2.11 -12.74
C PHE A 33 -7.93 3.09 -12.85
N ALA A 34 -8.09 4.18 -13.63
CA ALA A 34 -7.03 5.18 -13.82
C ALA A 34 -6.73 6.03 -12.57
N GLN A 35 -7.67 6.15 -11.60
CA GLN A 35 -7.43 6.91 -10.37
C GLN A 35 -6.56 6.18 -9.33
N LYS A 36 -6.45 4.84 -9.39
CA LYS A 36 -5.59 4.06 -8.48
C LYS A 36 -4.10 4.17 -8.82
N GLU A 37 -3.78 4.41 -10.09
CA GLU A 37 -2.42 4.50 -10.59
C GLU A 37 -1.62 5.68 -9.98
N PRO A 38 -2.15 6.92 -9.90
CA PRO A 38 -1.44 8.03 -9.25
C PRO A 38 -1.12 7.79 -7.78
N PHE A 39 -2.08 7.31 -6.98
CA PHE A 39 -1.89 7.11 -5.55
C PHE A 39 -0.85 6.03 -5.27
N SER A 40 -0.99 4.86 -5.90
CA SER A 40 -0.05 3.76 -5.73
C SER A 40 1.36 4.11 -6.21
N THR A 41 1.48 4.94 -7.25
CA THR A 41 2.78 5.45 -7.71
C THR A 41 3.43 6.35 -6.67
N ILE A 42 2.67 7.27 -6.06
CA ILE A 42 3.19 8.16 -5.00
C ILE A 42 3.58 7.35 -3.76
N GLU A 43 2.73 6.42 -3.33
CA GLU A 43 2.99 5.53 -2.20
C GLU A 43 4.28 4.73 -2.38
N LYS A 44 4.48 4.14 -3.56
CA LYS A 44 5.71 3.41 -3.92
C LYS A 44 6.94 4.31 -3.84
N ARG A 45 6.86 5.55 -4.35
CA ARG A 45 7.96 6.51 -4.30
C ARG A 45 8.33 6.91 -2.88
N ILE A 46 7.33 7.24 -2.06
CA ILE A 46 7.52 7.58 -0.64
C ILE A 46 8.14 6.38 0.09
N SER A 47 7.61 5.17 -0.13
CA SER A 47 8.12 3.95 0.51
C SER A 47 9.57 3.63 0.12
N ALA A 48 9.95 3.86 -1.13
CA ALA A 48 11.33 3.70 -1.59
C ALA A 48 12.25 4.74 -0.96
N ASP A 49 11.81 6.01 -0.92
CA ASP A 49 12.58 7.11 -0.34
C ASP A 49 12.86 6.88 1.16
N LEU A 50 11.82 6.53 1.92
CA LEU A 50 11.93 6.20 3.35
C LEU A 50 12.87 5.03 3.65
N GLN A 51 13.12 4.15 2.68
CA GLN A 51 14.00 2.99 2.82
C GLN A 51 15.44 3.24 2.36
N THR A 52 15.73 4.43 1.83
CA THR A 52 17.07 4.79 1.35
C THR A 52 18.05 4.94 2.53
N GLY A 53 19.26 4.40 2.39
CA GLY A 53 20.32 4.54 3.39
C GLY A 53 20.13 3.71 4.68
N VAL A 54 19.09 2.86 4.74
CA VAL A 54 18.84 1.99 5.89
C VAL A 54 19.90 0.89 5.99
N ASN A 55 20.57 0.80 7.15
CA ASN A 55 21.50 -0.29 7.46
C ASN A 55 20.78 -1.42 8.20
N ASP A 56 20.56 -2.54 7.50
CA ASP A 56 19.74 -3.65 7.98
C ASP A 56 20.30 -4.33 9.24
N ALA A 57 21.62 -4.49 9.33
CA ALA A 57 22.25 -5.12 10.48
C ALA A 57 22.08 -4.29 11.76
N PHE A 58 22.22 -2.97 11.65
CA PHE A 58 22.06 -2.07 12.78
C PHE A 58 20.59 -1.88 13.16
N LEU A 59 19.71 -1.74 12.16
CA LEU A 59 18.26 -1.67 12.36
C LEU A 59 17.76 -2.88 13.14
N ALA A 60 18.12 -4.09 12.68
CA ALA A 60 17.67 -5.31 13.33
C ALA A 60 18.22 -5.48 14.75
N LYS A 61 19.48 -5.07 15.01
CA LYS A 61 20.04 -5.05 16.37
C LYS A 61 19.29 -4.10 17.30
N ARG A 62 18.84 -2.94 16.80
CA ARG A 62 18.08 -1.98 17.58
C ARG A 62 16.69 -2.53 17.93
N ILE A 63 15.97 -3.03 16.94
CA ILE A 63 14.64 -3.62 17.11
C ILE A 63 14.66 -4.74 18.16
N ILE A 64 15.63 -5.65 18.12
CA ILE A 64 15.73 -6.74 19.11
C ILE A 64 15.88 -6.20 20.53
N ARG A 65 16.63 -5.11 20.74
CA ARG A 65 16.77 -4.48 22.06
C ARG A 65 15.49 -3.79 22.52
N ASP A 66 14.73 -3.23 21.59
CA ASP A 66 13.48 -2.54 21.89
C ASP A 66 12.33 -3.53 22.15
N LEU A 67 12.26 -4.64 21.40
CA LEU A 67 11.30 -5.73 21.64
C LEU A 67 11.44 -6.33 23.03
N ALA A 68 12.66 -6.50 23.54
CA ALA A 68 12.91 -7.00 24.88
C ALA A 68 12.30 -6.14 26.01
N LYS A 69 11.91 -4.90 25.69
CA LYS A 69 11.33 -3.92 26.62
C LYS A 69 9.86 -3.64 26.33
N LEU A 70 9.31 -4.25 25.28
CA LEU A 70 7.92 -4.12 24.90
C LEU A 70 7.07 -4.92 25.90
N LYS A 71 6.05 -4.26 26.45
CA LYS A 71 5.08 -4.89 27.32
C LYS A 71 3.92 -5.44 26.49
N ALA A 72 3.11 -6.28 27.12
CA ALA A 72 1.90 -6.84 26.51
C ALA A 72 0.85 -5.77 26.15
N ASP A 73 0.90 -4.58 26.75
CA ASP A 73 0.00 -3.46 26.44
C ASP A 73 0.47 -2.61 25.24
N GLY A 74 1.57 -2.98 24.58
CA GLY A 74 2.16 -2.23 23.47
C GLY A 74 3.02 -1.03 23.90
N SER A 75 3.13 -0.75 25.20
CA SER A 75 4.04 0.26 25.73
C SER A 75 5.44 -0.31 25.99
N TRP A 76 6.45 0.56 26.05
CA TRP A 76 7.80 0.17 26.44
C TRP A 76 8.11 0.59 27.87
N THR A 77 8.83 -0.26 28.58
CA THR A 77 9.22 -0.01 29.99
C THR A 77 10.19 1.15 30.16
N ASP A 78 10.99 1.46 29.13
CA ASP A 78 12.05 2.47 29.17
C ASP A 78 11.65 3.81 28.55
N ILE A 79 10.37 3.99 28.22
CA ILE A 79 9.84 5.23 27.65
C ILE A 79 9.10 6.02 28.74
N ASN A 80 9.48 7.29 28.91
CA ASN A 80 8.68 8.26 29.63
C ASN A 80 7.68 8.91 28.66
N TYR A 81 6.44 8.43 28.66
CA TYR A 81 5.38 8.92 27.78
C TYR A 81 4.91 10.36 28.08
N ALA A 82 5.32 10.94 29.21
CA ALA A 82 5.06 12.34 29.53
C ALA A 82 6.09 13.29 28.89
N ASP A 83 7.20 12.78 28.38
CA ASP A 83 8.24 13.58 27.72
C ASP A 83 7.91 13.76 26.23
N VAL A 84 7.62 15.00 25.84
CA VAL A 84 7.28 15.39 24.45
C VAL A 84 8.45 15.19 23.49
N GLN A 85 9.69 15.13 23.99
CA GLN A 85 10.87 14.93 23.17
C GLN A 85 11.07 13.46 22.76
N TYR A 86 10.40 12.51 23.42
CA TYR A 86 10.53 11.10 23.10
C TYR A 86 9.45 10.65 22.11
N ASP A 87 9.88 10.08 20.99
CA ASP A 87 9.00 9.61 19.92
C ASP A 87 8.90 8.07 19.89
N PRO A 88 7.90 7.45 20.55
CA PRO A 88 7.65 6.02 20.45
C PRO A 88 7.31 5.57 19.02
N LEU A 89 6.81 6.46 18.16
CA LEU A 89 6.50 6.17 16.76
C LEU A 89 7.76 5.86 15.96
N LYS A 90 8.92 6.37 16.39
CA LYS A 90 10.20 6.00 15.79
C LYS A 90 10.46 4.49 15.89
N ARG A 91 10.21 3.87 17.05
CA ARG A 91 10.40 2.41 17.23
C ARG A 91 9.45 1.62 16.35
N ILE A 92 8.18 2.04 16.30
CA ILE A 92 7.17 1.45 15.41
C ILE A 92 7.60 1.58 13.94
N LYS A 93 8.07 2.76 13.51
CA LYS A 93 8.57 3.00 12.15
C LYS A 93 9.76 2.10 11.83
N GLU A 94 10.71 1.95 12.74
CA GLU A 94 11.88 1.08 12.56
C GLU A 94 11.46 -0.40 12.42
N MET A 95 10.54 -0.87 13.26
CA MET A 95 9.96 -2.21 13.18
C MET A 95 9.21 -2.45 11.86
N ALA A 96 8.34 -1.53 11.47
CA ALA A 96 7.63 -1.59 10.19
C ALA A 96 8.60 -1.58 9.01
N THR A 97 9.65 -0.76 9.06
CA THR A 97 10.69 -0.71 8.02
C THR A 97 11.39 -2.06 7.87
N ALA A 98 11.78 -2.70 8.97
CA ALA A 98 12.41 -4.01 8.92
C ALA A 98 11.44 -5.10 8.43
N TYR A 99 10.17 -5.04 8.84
CA TYR A 99 9.14 -6.00 8.48
C TYR A 99 8.87 -6.05 6.97
N ILE A 100 8.84 -4.89 6.29
CA ILE A 100 8.52 -4.80 4.86
C ILE A 100 9.73 -4.95 3.94
N ARG A 101 10.96 -4.97 4.48
CA ARG A 101 12.20 -4.88 3.69
C ARG A 101 12.83 -6.26 3.47
N PRO A 102 12.83 -6.81 2.24
CA PRO A 102 13.26 -8.18 1.98
C PRO A 102 14.73 -8.50 2.34
N SER A 103 15.61 -7.50 2.34
CA SER A 103 17.02 -7.68 2.71
C SER A 103 17.25 -7.76 4.22
N ASN A 104 16.25 -7.42 5.03
CA ASN A 104 16.37 -7.44 6.48
C ASN A 104 16.09 -8.85 7.02
N LYS A 105 16.85 -9.29 8.02
CA LYS A 105 16.64 -10.60 8.68
C LYS A 105 15.29 -10.72 9.39
N LEU A 106 14.62 -9.60 9.65
CA LEU A 106 13.33 -9.53 10.31
C LEU A 106 12.16 -9.34 9.32
N TYR A 107 12.43 -9.49 8.02
CA TYR A 107 11.41 -9.43 6.98
C TYR A 107 10.29 -10.45 7.24
N GLY A 108 9.04 -9.97 7.25
CA GLY A 108 7.86 -10.82 7.49
C GLY A 108 7.82 -11.51 8.87
N ASN A 109 8.58 -11.02 9.86
CA ASN A 109 8.62 -11.65 11.18
C ASN A 109 7.29 -11.46 11.95
N GLN A 110 6.74 -12.56 12.47
CA GLN A 110 5.45 -12.57 13.17
C GLN A 110 5.45 -11.78 14.48
N GLU A 111 6.54 -11.83 15.25
CA GLU A 111 6.65 -11.09 16.51
C GLU A 111 6.63 -9.57 16.24
N ILE A 112 7.30 -9.13 15.17
CA ILE A 112 7.23 -7.74 14.74
C ILE A 112 5.84 -7.37 14.28
N TYR A 113 5.18 -8.22 13.49
CA TYR A 113 3.81 -7.97 13.05
C TYR A 113 2.89 -7.73 14.24
N VAL A 114 2.94 -8.60 15.24
CA VAL A 114 2.16 -8.45 16.48
C VAL A 114 2.55 -7.18 17.25
N ALA A 115 3.82 -6.80 17.27
CA ALA A 115 4.28 -5.60 17.96
C ALA A 115 3.81 -4.28 17.32
N ILE A 116 3.40 -4.29 16.05
CA ILE A 116 2.99 -3.07 15.30
C ILE A 116 1.49 -3.02 14.98
N THR A 117 0.69 -4.01 15.39
CA THR A 117 -0.77 -4.10 15.15
C THR A 117 -1.56 -4.23 16.44
#